data_AF-A0A9P5TJR1-F1
#
_entry.id   AF-A0A9P5TJR1-F1
#
_cell.length_a   1.000
_cell.length_b   1.000
_cell.length_c   1.000
_cell.angle_alpha   90.00
_cell.angle_beta   90.00
_cell.angle_gamma   90.00
#
_symmetry.space_group_name_H-M   'P 1'
#
loop_
_entity.id
_entity.type
_entity.pdbx_description
1 polymer ?
#
loop_
_entity_poly.entity_id
_entity_poly.type
_entity_poly.pdbx_seq_one_letter_code
_entity_poly.pdbx_strand_id
1 'polypeptide(L)'
;MTRTNVLIFEIYHRVHSRPPKVPCSDKEEEEYKKTQVLKEKEVSESFLSYLSSKGPFEDWEKNKKGFQSWFRSSSTHEVEPQGNNPIAIWKAFFSTLSIYELADLALLLLGMSVNQAGLERNFSDLKIKKTCLRNRLKLPRLEKMAKVSADIRASHKEAGFIEECAKRKNHNDAKVAELLAVPRYADLVEEEANLSDEKEEGISKVQSGLVKSHEGWQKEMAKWVQMEWEHSDDSDDDDDELGNTMYGHQRSKWLPRSLELLFGGRKETDIDEQLRRGLRRQAYSEEARLMELLANEEEDEERILDDGELEGSSDDFEGWS
;
A
#
# COMPACT_ATOMS: atom_id res chain seq x y z
N MET A 1 -20.73 -26.58 1.54
CA MET A 1 -20.15 -26.50 2.90
C MET A 1 -19.09 -27.56 3.19
N THR A 2 -19.10 -28.74 2.54
CA THR A 2 -18.09 -29.79 2.80
C THR A 2 -16.68 -29.41 2.35
N ARG A 3 -16.53 -28.74 1.20
CA ARG A 3 -15.21 -28.38 0.63
C ARG A 3 -14.39 -27.42 1.51
N THR A 4 -15.03 -26.45 2.17
CA THR A 4 -14.35 -25.52 3.08
C THR A 4 -13.86 -26.20 4.35
N ASN A 5 -14.60 -27.18 4.86
CA ASN A 5 -14.22 -27.91 6.06
C ASN A 5 -12.96 -28.76 5.82
N VAL A 6 -12.89 -29.43 4.67
CA VAL A 6 -11.69 -30.22 4.27
C VAL A 6 -10.45 -29.33 4.22
N LEU A 7 -10.55 -28.13 3.63
CA LEU A 7 -9.43 -27.19 3.55
C LEU A 7 -8.92 -26.74 4.92
N ILE A 8 -9.80 -26.55 5.91
CA ILE A 8 -9.39 -26.16 7.27
C ILE A 8 -8.54 -27.27 7.89
N PHE A 9 -8.94 -28.53 7.75
CA PHE A 9 -8.15 -29.66 8.26
C PHE A 9 -6.86 -29.86 7.48
N GLU A 10 -6.86 -29.68 6.15
CA GLU A 10 -5.62 -29.71 5.37
C GLU A 10 -4.61 -28.64 5.83
N ILE A 11 -5.09 -27.42 6.14
CA ILE A 11 -4.24 -26.37 6.69
C ILE A 11 -3.72 -26.77 8.08
N TYR A 12 -4.59 -27.29 8.96
CA TYR A 12 -4.18 -27.80 10.27
C TYR A 12 -3.08 -28.87 10.15
N HIS A 13 -3.29 -29.88 9.30
CA HIS A 13 -2.31 -30.91 9.02
C HIS A 13 -0.98 -30.31 8.54
N ARG A 14 -0.99 -29.36 7.60
CA ARG A 14 0.24 -28.72 7.08
C ARG A 14 0.99 -27.92 8.13
N VAL A 15 0.28 -27.29 9.07
CA VAL A 15 0.88 -26.51 10.15
C VAL A 15 1.54 -27.45 11.17
N HIS A 16 0.88 -28.56 11.52
CA HIS A 16 1.32 -29.46 12.58
C HIS A 16 2.14 -30.68 12.11
N SER A 17 2.22 -30.94 10.80
CA SER A 17 3.03 -32.03 10.23
C SER A 17 4.53 -31.77 10.21
N ARG A 18 4.97 -30.57 10.61
CA ARG A 18 6.40 -30.25 10.64
C ARG A 18 7.11 -31.11 11.68
N PRO A 19 8.18 -31.84 11.30
CA PRO A 19 8.93 -32.63 12.25
C PRO A 19 9.57 -31.72 13.32
N PRO A 20 9.80 -32.24 14.53
CA PRO A 20 10.51 -31.51 15.56
C PRO A 20 11.89 -31.08 15.05
N LYS A 21 12.31 -29.84 15.39
CA LYS A 21 13.59 -29.26 14.94
C LYS A 21 14.82 -30.00 15.47
N VAL A 22 14.65 -30.74 16.56
CA VAL A 22 15.71 -31.50 17.21
C VAL A 22 15.55 -32.95 16.76
N PRO A 23 16.63 -33.62 16.33
CA PRO A 23 16.57 -35.05 16.03
C PRO A 23 16.10 -35.80 17.28
N CYS A 24 14.96 -36.47 17.14
CA CYS A 24 14.31 -37.25 18.19
C CYS A 24 14.59 -38.75 17.98
N SER A 25 14.49 -39.51 19.07
CA SER A 25 14.51 -40.98 19.03
C SER A 25 13.25 -41.51 18.34
N ASP A 26 13.33 -42.69 17.70
CA ASP A 26 12.18 -43.35 17.05
C ASP A 26 10.95 -43.44 17.98
N LYS A 27 11.18 -43.67 19.28
CA LYS A 27 10.11 -43.72 20.29
C LYS A 27 9.42 -42.37 20.50
N GLU A 28 10.19 -41.29 20.52
CA GLU A 28 9.67 -39.93 20.69
C GLU A 28 8.90 -39.51 19.44
N GLU A 29 9.32 -39.96 18.26
CA GLU A 29 8.61 -39.70 17.00
C GLU A 29 7.25 -40.42 16.97
N GLU A 30 7.18 -41.68 17.45
CA GLU A 30 5.90 -42.38 17.59
C GLU A 30 4.96 -41.71 18.59
N GLU A 31 5.48 -41.26 19.73
CA GLU A 31 4.70 -40.53 20.73
C GLU A 31 4.19 -39.20 20.14
N TYR A 32 5.05 -38.47 19.42
CA TYR A 32 4.66 -37.26 18.71
C TYR A 32 3.50 -37.51 17.73
N LYS A 33 3.61 -38.52 16.87
CA LYS A 33 2.55 -38.90 15.93
C LYS A 33 1.25 -39.27 16.65
N LYS A 34 1.32 -40.00 17.77
CA LYS A 34 0.14 -40.33 18.59
C LYS A 34 -0.51 -39.07 19.17
N THR A 35 0.28 -38.15 19.71
CA THR A 35 -0.25 -36.87 20.23
C THR A 35 -0.87 -36.01 19.13
N GLN A 36 -0.28 -36.01 17.93
CA GLN A 36 -0.81 -35.28 16.78
C GLN A 36 -2.20 -35.80 16.39
N VAL A 37 -2.37 -37.12 16.27
CA VAL A 37 -3.66 -37.75 15.95
C VAL A 37 -4.73 -37.45 17.02
N LEU A 38 -4.34 -37.42 18.30
CA LEU A 38 -5.26 -37.06 19.38
C LEU A 38 -5.72 -35.60 19.28
N LYS A 39 -4.79 -34.66 19.07
CA LYS A 39 -5.12 -33.24 18.89
C LYS A 39 -6.01 -33.02 17.67
N GLU A 40 -5.74 -33.72 16.57
CA GLU A 40 -6.56 -33.67 15.36
C GLU A 40 -8.00 -34.09 15.62
N LYS A 41 -8.17 -35.18 16.39
CA LYS A 41 -9.48 -35.64 16.82
C LYS A 41 -10.18 -34.60 17.68
N GLU A 42 -9.49 -34.01 18.66
CA GLU A 42 -10.03 -32.95 19.51
C GLU A 42 -10.46 -31.72 18.70
N VAL A 43 -9.63 -31.25 17.77
CA VAL A 43 -9.97 -30.15 16.87
C VAL A 43 -11.19 -30.49 16.03
N SER A 44 -11.27 -31.71 15.50
CA SER A 44 -12.42 -32.13 14.69
C SER A 44 -13.72 -32.19 15.49
N GLU A 45 -13.68 -32.69 16.72
CA GLU A 45 -14.82 -32.79 17.62
C GLU A 45 -15.29 -31.39 18.05
N SER A 46 -14.36 -30.53 18.44
CA SER A 46 -14.65 -29.14 18.80
C SER A 46 -15.17 -28.34 17.62
N PHE A 47 -14.65 -28.57 16.42
CA PHE A 47 -15.13 -27.92 15.19
C PHE A 47 -16.54 -28.36 14.82
N LEU A 48 -16.86 -29.65 14.94
CA LEU A 48 -18.23 -30.15 14.74
C LEU A 48 -19.18 -29.63 15.83
N SER A 49 -18.70 -29.51 17.07
CA SER A 49 -19.46 -28.90 18.17
C SER A 49 -19.75 -27.43 17.90
N TYR A 50 -18.78 -26.69 17.35
CA TYR A 50 -18.96 -25.31 16.89
C TYR A 50 -20.00 -25.21 15.77
N LEU A 51 -19.91 -26.04 14.73
CA LEU A 51 -20.86 -26.03 13.60
C LEU A 51 -22.28 -26.43 13.99
N SER A 52 -22.42 -27.27 15.01
CA SER A 52 -23.73 -27.67 15.55
C SER A 52 -24.27 -26.72 16.62
N SER A 53 -23.51 -25.69 16.99
CA SER A 53 -23.81 -24.79 18.11
C SER A 53 -24.14 -25.55 19.41
N LYS A 54 -23.36 -26.61 19.70
CA LYS A 54 -23.53 -27.46 20.88
C LYS A 54 -22.38 -27.29 21.87
N GLY A 55 -22.64 -27.68 23.12
CA GLY A 55 -21.63 -27.72 24.17
C GLY A 55 -21.13 -26.31 24.50
N PRO A 56 -19.82 -26.04 24.49
CA PRO A 56 -19.30 -24.72 24.84
C PRO A 56 -19.74 -23.57 23.93
N PHE A 57 -20.32 -23.88 22.77
CA PHE A 57 -20.81 -22.91 21.80
C PHE A 57 -22.33 -22.71 21.82
N GLU A 58 -23.06 -23.35 22.73
CA GLU A 58 -24.53 -23.29 22.76
C GLU A 58 -25.06 -21.86 22.95
N ASP A 59 -24.46 -21.11 23.87
CA ASP A 59 -24.82 -19.71 24.10
C ASP A 59 -24.09 -18.73 23.18
N TRP A 60 -23.26 -19.22 22.24
CA TRP A 60 -22.48 -18.35 21.37
C TRP A 60 -23.35 -17.39 20.56
N GLU A 61 -24.41 -17.86 19.90
CA GLU A 61 -25.26 -16.98 19.08
C GLU A 61 -26.02 -15.93 19.93
N LYS A 62 -26.36 -16.25 21.18
CA LYS A 62 -26.94 -15.28 22.12
C LYS A 62 -25.89 -14.26 22.58
N ASN A 63 -24.72 -14.75 22.96
CA ASN A 63 -23.61 -13.94 23.48
C ASN A 63 -22.97 -13.09 22.39
N LYS A 64 -23.03 -13.50 21.12
CA LYS A 64 -22.47 -12.79 19.97
C LYS A 64 -23.00 -11.36 19.87
N LYS A 65 -24.31 -11.14 20.11
CA LYS A 65 -24.89 -9.79 20.15
C LYS A 65 -24.34 -8.98 21.33
N GLY A 66 -24.20 -9.62 22.49
CA GLY A 66 -23.60 -9.02 23.68
C GLY A 66 -22.13 -8.62 23.45
N PHE A 67 -21.33 -9.50 22.85
CA PHE A 67 -19.95 -9.23 22.46
C PHE A 67 -19.87 -8.08 21.46
N GLN A 68 -20.68 -8.09 20.40
CA GLN A 68 -20.73 -7.00 19.43
C GLN A 68 -21.08 -5.65 20.09
N SER A 69 -22.05 -5.66 21.01
CA SER A 69 -22.42 -4.47 21.78
C SER A 69 -21.30 -4.03 22.72
N TRP A 70 -20.65 -4.95 23.43
CA TRP A 70 -19.56 -4.65 24.35
C TRP A 70 -18.35 -4.05 23.65
N PHE A 71 -17.98 -4.59 22.47
CA PHE A 71 -16.93 -4.02 21.63
C PHE A 71 -17.30 -2.62 21.13
N ARG A 72 -18.56 -2.40 20.76
CA ARG A 72 -19.04 -1.07 20.36
C ARG A 72 -19.00 -0.07 21.52
N SER A 73 -19.38 -0.49 22.73
CA SER A 73 -19.46 0.39 23.91
C SER A 73 -18.11 0.66 24.58
N SER A 74 -17.13 -0.24 24.46
CA SER A 74 -15.80 -0.06 25.07
C SER A 74 -14.89 0.90 24.29
N SER A 75 -15.34 1.40 23.13
CA SER A 75 -14.65 2.42 22.33
C SER A 75 -14.97 3.85 22.78
N THR A 76 -14.84 4.14 24.08
CA THR A 76 -15.06 5.49 24.63
C THR A 76 -13.92 6.48 24.33
N HIS A 77 -12.87 6.05 23.61
CA HIS A 77 -11.90 6.94 22.99
C HIS A 77 -12.16 6.99 21.49
N GLU A 78 -12.17 8.19 20.90
CA GLU A 78 -12.47 8.57 19.50
C GLU A 78 -11.70 7.85 18.39
N VAL A 79 -10.98 6.78 18.71
CA VAL A 79 -10.32 5.91 17.75
C VAL A 79 -11.39 5.00 17.15
N GLU A 80 -11.45 4.99 15.82
CA GLU A 80 -12.45 4.34 14.96
C GLU A 80 -13.07 3.05 15.55
N PRO A 81 -14.37 2.79 15.29
CA PRO A 81 -15.05 1.61 15.78
C PRO A 81 -14.27 0.36 15.36
N GLN A 82 -13.51 -0.21 16.30
CA GLN A 82 -12.87 -1.52 16.19
C GLN A 82 -13.98 -2.59 16.23
N GLY A 83 -14.81 -2.55 15.19
CA GLY A 83 -15.95 -3.43 15.01
C GLY A 83 -15.43 -4.84 14.83
N ASN A 84 -15.81 -5.72 15.75
CA ASN A 84 -15.63 -7.16 15.65
C ASN A 84 -14.18 -7.59 15.48
N ASN A 85 -13.31 -7.36 16.47
CA ASN A 85 -12.00 -8.00 16.46
C ASN A 85 -12.16 -9.52 16.72
N PRO A 86 -12.05 -10.39 15.69
CA PRO A 86 -12.29 -11.82 15.86
C PRO A 86 -11.21 -12.47 16.73
N ILE A 87 -10.02 -11.88 16.80
CA ILE A 87 -8.90 -12.36 17.62
C ILE A 87 -9.27 -12.34 19.11
N ALA A 88 -9.92 -11.27 19.57
CA ALA A 88 -10.32 -11.15 20.97
C ALA A 88 -11.38 -12.18 21.37
N ILE A 89 -12.31 -12.50 20.45
CA ILE A 89 -13.31 -13.55 20.64
C ILE A 89 -12.64 -14.91 20.83
N TRP A 90 -11.74 -15.30 19.93
CA TRP A 90 -11.05 -16.59 20.02
C TRP A 90 -10.13 -16.68 21.25
N LYS A 91 -9.51 -15.57 21.67
CA LYS A 91 -8.73 -15.52 22.91
C LYS A 91 -9.57 -15.82 24.16
N ALA A 92 -10.86 -15.47 24.19
CA ALA A 92 -11.72 -15.78 25.33
C ALA A 92 -11.94 -17.30 25.51
N PHE A 93 -11.90 -18.07 24.41
CA PHE A 93 -12.08 -19.52 24.43
C PHE A 93 -10.85 -20.30 24.91
N PHE A 94 -9.70 -19.65 25.13
CA PHE A 94 -8.51 -20.32 25.70
C PHE A 94 -8.72 -20.85 27.13
N SER A 95 -9.72 -20.34 27.85
CA SER A 95 -10.05 -20.80 29.20
C SER A 95 -10.56 -22.24 29.22
N THR A 96 -11.03 -22.76 28.09
CA THR A 96 -11.63 -24.09 27.99
C THR A 96 -10.67 -25.06 27.30
N LEU A 97 -10.21 -26.07 28.04
CA LEU A 97 -9.21 -27.03 27.55
C LEU A 97 -9.67 -27.77 26.27
N SER A 98 -10.96 -28.11 26.16
CA SER A 98 -11.49 -28.81 24.98
C SER A 98 -11.52 -27.96 23.70
N ILE A 99 -11.57 -26.63 23.82
CA ILE A 99 -11.61 -25.70 22.68
C ILE A 99 -10.23 -25.14 22.37
N TYR A 100 -9.25 -25.36 23.26
CA TYR A 100 -7.93 -24.74 23.19
C TYR A 100 -7.29 -24.90 21.80
N GLU A 101 -7.20 -26.13 21.29
CA GLU A 101 -6.57 -26.43 19.99
C GLU A 101 -7.33 -25.80 18.82
N LEU A 102 -8.67 -25.74 18.89
CA LEU A 102 -9.49 -25.08 17.87
C LEU A 102 -9.31 -23.55 17.90
N ALA A 103 -9.24 -22.97 19.10
CA ALA A 103 -9.02 -21.53 19.27
C ALA A 103 -7.62 -21.12 18.80
N ASP A 104 -6.60 -21.93 19.09
CA ASP A 104 -5.23 -21.72 18.59
C ASP A 104 -5.18 -21.79 17.06
N LEU A 105 -5.80 -22.81 16.46
CA LEU A 105 -5.95 -22.91 15.00
C LEU A 105 -6.66 -21.69 14.40
N ALA A 106 -7.76 -21.26 15.00
CA ALA A 106 -8.52 -20.10 14.51
C ALA A 106 -7.70 -18.81 14.59
N LEU A 107 -6.93 -18.61 15.66
CA LEU A 107 -6.03 -17.46 15.80
C LEU A 107 -4.88 -17.51 14.78
N LEU A 108 -4.33 -18.70 14.53
CA LEU A 108 -3.32 -18.89 13.49
C LEU A 108 -3.88 -18.52 12.11
N LEU A 109 -5.08 -19.03 11.77
CA LEU A 109 -5.76 -18.71 10.50
C LEU A 109 -6.06 -17.21 10.36
N LEU A 110 -6.51 -16.56 11.44
CA LEU A 110 -6.75 -15.11 11.45
C LEU A 110 -5.45 -14.28 11.36
N GLY A 111 -4.33 -14.84 11.84
CA GLY A 111 -3.01 -14.24 11.73
C GLY A 111 -2.38 -14.40 10.34
N MET A 112 -2.85 -15.33 9.51
CA MET A 112 -2.37 -15.49 8.14
C MET A 112 -2.79 -14.31 7.28
N SER A 113 -1.82 -13.58 6.73
CA SER A 113 -2.09 -12.50 5.78
C SER A 113 -2.55 -13.08 4.44
N VAL A 114 -3.79 -12.79 4.04
CA VAL A 114 -4.34 -13.22 2.73
C VAL A 114 -3.61 -12.54 1.57
N ASN A 115 -3.02 -11.37 1.80
CA ASN A 115 -2.31 -10.62 0.79
C ASN A 115 -0.80 -10.73 0.98
N GLN A 116 -0.12 -11.39 0.04
CA GLN A 116 1.35 -11.40 -0.02
C GLN A 116 1.93 -9.98 -0.12
N ALA A 117 1.19 -9.06 -0.74
CA ALA A 117 1.54 -7.65 -0.81
C ALA A 117 1.47 -6.91 0.53
N GLY A 118 0.94 -7.54 1.60
CA GLY A 118 0.96 -6.96 2.94
C GLY A 118 2.37 -6.64 3.44
N LEU A 119 3.39 -7.33 2.91
CA LEU A 119 4.80 -7.07 3.21
C LEU A 119 5.48 -6.09 2.24
N GLU A 120 4.82 -5.65 1.15
CA GLU A 120 5.43 -4.77 0.14
C GLU A 120 5.88 -3.43 0.70
N ARG A 121 5.17 -2.90 1.71
CA ARG A 121 5.59 -1.66 2.36
C ARG A 121 6.94 -1.82 3.06
N ASN A 122 7.14 -2.94 3.75
CA ASN A 122 8.42 -3.28 4.35
C ASN A 122 9.49 -3.50 3.27
N PHE A 123 9.16 -4.16 2.16
CA PHE A 123 10.10 -4.35 1.05
C PHE A 123 10.47 -3.04 0.35
N SER A 124 9.55 -2.09 0.25
CA SER A 124 9.79 -0.78 -0.34
C SER A 124 10.82 0.02 0.48
N ASP A 125 10.69 0.00 1.80
CA ASP A 125 11.67 0.60 2.71
C ASP A 125 13.06 -0.04 2.58
N LEU A 126 13.09 -1.36 2.36
CA LEU A 126 14.34 -2.11 2.17
C LEU A 126 14.93 -1.98 0.77
N LYS A 127 14.13 -1.60 -0.24
CA LYS A 127 14.56 -1.52 -1.65
C LYS A 127 15.75 -0.57 -1.81
N ILE A 128 15.67 0.63 -1.24
CA ILE A 128 16.74 1.64 -1.30
C ILE A 128 18.05 1.07 -0.73
N LYS A 129 17.95 0.33 0.38
CA LYS A 129 19.09 -0.26 1.10
C LYS A 129 19.59 -1.57 0.48
N LYS A 130 18.81 -2.17 -0.43
CA LYS A 130 19.18 -3.36 -1.20
C LYS A 130 19.83 -3.00 -2.54
N THR A 131 19.29 -2.04 -3.28
CA THR A 131 19.64 -1.82 -4.69
C THR A 131 20.54 -0.62 -4.94
N CYS A 132 20.56 0.40 -4.07
CA CYS A 132 21.42 1.56 -4.27
C CYS A 132 22.86 1.23 -3.86
N LEU A 133 23.81 1.23 -4.81
CA LEU A 133 25.22 0.86 -4.58
C LEU A 133 25.82 1.55 -3.34
N ARG A 134 25.62 2.87 -3.20
CA ARG A 134 26.15 3.66 -2.08
C ARG A 134 25.59 3.27 -0.70
N ASN A 135 24.39 2.70 -0.67
CA ASN A 135 23.67 2.37 0.56
C ASN A 135 23.40 0.86 0.70
N ARG A 136 24.06 0.02 -0.12
CA ARG A 136 23.78 -1.41 -0.18
C ARG A 136 24.27 -2.08 1.11
N LEU A 137 23.35 -2.67 1.86
CA LEU A 137 23.68 -3.45 3.06
C LEU A 137 23.80 -4.94 2.71
N LYS A 138 24.77 -5.64 3.34
CA LYS A 138 24.85 -7.11 3.29
C LYS A 138 23.57 -7.75 3.86
N LEU A 139 23.15 -8.89 3.33
CA LEU A 139 21.88 -9.57 3.71
C LEU A 139 21.70 -9.75 5.23
N PRO A 140 22.70 -10.21 6.00
CA PRO A 140 22.53 -10.39 7.46
C PRO A 140 22.22 -9.08 8.19
N ARG A 141 22.79 -7.96 7.72
CA ARG A 141 22.54 -6.63 8.30
C ARG A 141 21.16 -6.11 7.89
N LEU A 142 20.74 -6.37 6.65
CA LEU A 142 19.41 -6.02 6.16
C LEU A 142 18.33 -6.76 6.97
N GLU A 143 18.53 -8.05 7.25
CA GLU A 143 17.62 -8.87 8.06
C GLU A 143 17.50 -8.33 9.49
N LYS A 144 18.63 -8.09 10.17
CA LYS A 144 18.63 -7.52 11.54
C LYS A 144 17.91 -6.18 11.59
N MET A 145 18.21 -5.30 10.63
CA MET A 145 17.58 -3.99 10.56
C MET A 145 16.07 -4.09 10.27
N ALA A 146 15.64 -5.03 9.42
CA ALA A 146 14.22 -5.28 9.16
C ALA A 146 13.49 -5.76 10.43
N LYS A 147 14.09 -6.68 11.20
CA LYS A 147 13.56 -7.16 12.49
C LYS A 147 13.42 -6.01 13.49
N VAL A 148 14.51 -5.28 13.74
CA VAL A 148 14.50 -4.12 14.65
C VAL A 148 13.47 -3.07 14.23
N SER A 149 13.36 -2.78 12.93
CA SER A 149 12.37 -1.81 12.43
C SER A 149 10.93 -2.29 12.58
N ALA A 150 10.69 -3.60 12.47
CA ALA A 150 9.38 -4.19 12.75
C ALA A 150 9.05 -4.11 14.25
N ASP A 151 9.99 -4.44 15.12
CA ASP A 151 9.82 -4.42 16.58
C ASP A 151 9.56 -2.99 17.09
N ILE A 152 10.31 -2.00 16.60
CA ILE A 152 10.09 -0.58 16.94
C ILE A 152 8.67 -0.15 16.53
N ARG A 153 8.22 -0.52 15.32
CA ARG A 153 6.86 -0.18 14.86
C ARG A 153 5.79 -0.88 15.68
N ALA A 154 5.99 -2.14 16.05
CA ALA A 154 5.07 -2.87 16.92
C ALA A 154 4.97 -2.21 18.30
N SER A 155 6.12 -1.88 18.91
CA SER A 155 6.19 -1.20 20.21
C SER A 155 5.56 0.20 20.16
N HIS A 156 5.83 0.97 19.11
CA HIS A 156 5.21 2.29 18.93
C HIS A 156 3.70 2.19 18.70
N LYS A 157 3.22 1.15 18.02
CA LYS A 157 1.78 0.90 17.85
C LYS A 157 1.13 0.53 19.18
N GLU A 158 1.75 -0.33 19.97
CA GLU A 158 1.27 -0.71 21.30
C GLU A 158 1.24 0.48 22.27
N ALA A 159 2.26 1.34 22.21
CA ALA A 159 2.33 2.57 23.00
C ALA A 159 1.39 3.68 22.48
N GLY A 160 0.70 3.48 21.36
CA GLY A 160 -0.19 4.47 20.77
C GLY A 160 0.51 5.65 20.07
N PHE A 161 1.83 5.59 19.85
CA PHE A 161 2.58 6.63 19.13
C PHE A 161 2.35 6.60 17.61
N ILE A 162 2.00 5.42 17.08
CA ILE A 162 1.57 5.30 15.68
C ILE A 162 0.06 5.22 15.69
N GLU A 163 -0.58 6.34 15.35
CA GLU A 163 -1.99 6.32 14.97
C GLU A 163 -2.15 5.45 13.72
N GLU A 164 -3.16 4.58 13.72
CA GLU A 164 -3.56 3.90 12.49
C GLU A 164 -4.02 4.97 11.53
N CYS A 165 -3.14 5.33 10.58
CA CYS A 165 -3.48 6.28 9.55
C CYS A 165 -4.68 5.72 8.78
N ALA A 166 -5.86 6.29 9.04
CA ALA A 166 -7.04 6.04 8.25
C ALA A 166 -6.68 6.19 6.77
N LYS A 167 -7.33 5.41 5.91
CA LYS A 167 -7.15 5.55 4.45
C LYS A 167 -7.36 7.02 4.11
N ARG A 168 -6.29 7.69 3.64
CA ARG A 168 -6.37 9.11 3.32
C ARG A 168 -7.46 9.29 2.28
N LYS A 169 -8.55 9.93 2.70
CA LYS A 169 -9.64 10.32 1.81
C LYS A 169 -9.24 11.65 1.21
N ASN A 170 -8.34 11.61 0.23
CA ASN A 170 -7.79 12.80 -0.42
C ASN A 170 -8.87 13.64 -1.13
N HIS A 171 -10.03 13.05 -1.42
CA HIS A 171 -11.15 13.72 -2.05
C HIS A 171 -12.43 13.47 -1.28
N ASN A 172 -13.21 14.53 -1.07
CA ASN A 172 -14.59 14.40 -0.59
C ASN A 172 -15.42 13.70 -1.68
N ASP A 173 -16.11 12.61 -1.35
CA ASP A 173 -16.90 11.84 -2.33
C ASP A 173 -17.93 12.72 -3.05
N ALA A 174 -18.49 13.71 -2.37
CA ALA A 174 -19.40 14.68 -2.96
C ALA A 174 -18.71 15.52 -4.06
N LYS A 175 -17.48 15.97 -3.79
CA LYS A 175 -16.65 16.72 -4.74
C LYS A 175 -16.16 15.84 -5.89
N VAL A 176 -15.89 14.56 -5.64
CA VAL A 176 -15.57 13.59 -6.71
C VAL A 176 -16.78 13.41 -7.62
N ALA A 177 -17.98 13.25 -7.05
CA ALA A 177 -19.20 13.12 -7.84
C ALA A 177 -19.48 14.38 -8.67
N GLU A 178 -19.26 15.57 -8.11
CA GLU A 178 -19.38 16.85 -8.81
C GLU A 178 -18.35 17.00 -9.95
N LEU A 179 -17.08 16.67 -9.70
CA LEU A 179 -16.03 16.71 -10.73
C LEU A 179 -16.23 15.64 -11.82
N LEU A 180 -16.90 14.54 -11.50
CA LEU A 180 -17.27 13.50 -12.46
C LEU A 180 -18.61 13.79 -13.15
N ALA A 181 -19.38 14.77 -12.68
CA ALA A 181 -20.60 15.25 -13.34
C ALA A 181 -20.28 16.16 -14.54
N VAL A 182 -19.24 15.83 -15.30
CA VAL A 182 -18.97 16.45 -16.60
C VAL A 182 -20.05 15.94 -17.56
N PRO A 183 -20.88 16.82 -18.14
CA PRO A 183 -21.87 16.43 -19.13
C PRO A 183 -21.22 15.62 -20.23
N ARG A 184 -21.79 14.47 -20.60
CA ARG A 184 -21.23 13.68 -21.69
C ARG A 184 -21.45 14.45 -22.98
N TYR A 185 -20.45 14.43 -23.85
CA TYR A 185 -20.52 15.12 -25.14
C TYR A 185 -21.76 14.70 -25.96
N ALA A 186 -22.22 13.46 -25.81
CA ALA A 186 -23.45 12.97 -26.44
C ALA A 186 -24.70 13.73 -25.96
N ASP A 187 -24.82 13.98 -24.65
CA ASP A 187 -25.96 14.68 -24.05
C ASP A 187 -26.03 16.14 -24.58
N LEU A 188 -24.88 16.80 -24.69
CA LEU A 188 -24.79 18.16 -25.24
C LEU A 188 -25.11 18.25 -26.74
N VAL A 189 -24.81 17.19 -27.50
CA VAL A 189 -25.10 17.12 -28.94
C VAL A 189 -26.58 16.78 -29.19
N GLU A 190 -27.17 15.90 -28.36
CA GLU A 190 -28.60 15.57 -28.43
C GLU A 190 -29.51 16.75 -28.03
N GLU A 191 -29.13 17.52 -27.00
CA GLU A 191 -29.82 18.77 -26.65
C GLU A 191 -29.77 19.80 -27.80
N GLU A 192 -28.63 19.92 -28.50
CA GLU A 192 -28.49 20.82 -29.64
C GLU A 192 -29.34 20.39 -30.85
N ALA A 193 -29.45 19.07 -31.08
CA ALA A 193 -30.29 18.52 -32.15
C ALA A 193 -31.79 18.71 -31.86
N ASN A 194 -32.24 18.48 -30.62
CA ASN A 194 -33.64 18.67 -30.22
C ASN A 194 -34.07 20.15 -30.27
N LEU A 195 -33.17 21.08 -29.99
CA LEU A 195 -33.44 22.52 -30.06
C LEU A 195 -33.46 23.08 -31.50
N SER A 196 -32.92 22.34 -32.47
CA SER A 196 -32.90 22.73 -33.89
C SER A 196 -34.23 22.47 -34.60
N ASP A 197 -35.04 21.52 -34.12
CA ASP A 197 -36.28 21.11 -34.78
C ASP A 197 -37.51 21.93 -34.34
N GLU A 198 -37.42 22.76 -33.29
CA GLU A 198 -38.57 23.48 -32.72
C GLU A 198 -38.62 25.00 -32.99
N LYS A 199 -37.72 25.59 -33.79
CA LYS A 199 -37.69 27.06 -34.01
C LYS A 199 -37.55 27.51 -35.47
N GLU A 200 -38.61 27.33 -36.24
CA GLU A 200 -38.95 28.23 -37.36
C GLU A 200 -40.00 29.25 -36.91
N GLU A 201 -39.63 30.23 -36.10
CA GLU A 201 -40.24 31.59 -36.05
C GLU A 201 -39.69 32.38 -34.85
N GLY A 202 -38.97 33.47 -35.12
CA GLY A 202 -38.71 34.49 -34.10
C GLY A 202 -37.44 34.34 -33.24
N ILE A 203 -36.29 34.57 -33.87
CA ILE A 203 -35.12 35.30 -33.34
C ILE A 203 -34.84 35.15 -31.82
N SER A 204 -34.07 34.13 -31.47
CA SER A 204 -32.95 34.29 -30.53
C SER A 204 -31.92 33.23 -30.87
N LYS A 205 -30.72 33.66 -31.27
CA LYS A 205 -29.54 32.79 -31.46
C LYS A 205 -29.32 32.04 -30.15
N VAL A 206 -29.78 30.81 -30.06
CA VAL A 206 -29.41 29.89 -28.99
C VAL A 206 -27.91 29.67 -29.15
N GLN A 207 -27.13 30.13 -28.18
CA GLN A 207 -25.69 29.92 -28.17
C GLN A 207 -25.46 28.43 -28.04
N SER A 208 -24.99 27.78 -29.11
CA SER A 208 -24.55 26.39 -29.04
C SER A 208 -23.49 26.29 -27.96
N GLY A 209 -23.71 25.45 -26.94
CA GLY A 209 -22.73 25.22 -25.87
C GLY A 209 -21.39 24.68 -26.39
N LEU A 210 -21.37 24.17 -27.63
CA LEU A 210 -20.15 23.79 -28.33
C LEU A 210 -19.60 24.94 -29.18
N VAL A 211 -18.36 25.29 -28.91
CA VAL A 211 -17.58 26.22 -29.72
C VAL A 211 -17.05 25.51 -30.96
N LYS A 212 -17.78 25.63 -32.08
CA LYS A 212 -17.45 24.93 -33.35
C LYS A 212 -16.44 25.66 -34.24
N SER A 213 -16.12 26.92 -33.93
CA SER A 213 -15.18 27.73 -34.72
C SER A 213 -13.90 28.05 -33.96
N HIS A 214 -12.78 28.07 -34.67
CA HIS A 214 -11.46 28.39 -34.11
C HIS A 214 -11.42 29.78 -33.44
N GLU A 215 -12.05 30.79 -34.06
CA GLU A 215 -12.17 32.12 -33.46
C GLU A 215 -13.01 32.13 -32.18
N GLY A 216 -14.04 31.29 -32.10
CA GLY A 216 -14.82 31.11 -30.88
C GLY A 216 -13.96 30.52 -29.77
N TRP A 217 -13.10 29.56 -30.11
CA TRP A 217 -12.23 28.87 -29.15
C TRP A 217 -11.17 29.82 -28.58
N GLN A 218 -10.60 30.68 -29.43
CA GLN A 218 -9.69 31.73 -28.99
C GLN A 218 -10.35 32.73 -28.03
N LYS A 219 -11.61 33.10 -28.28
CA LYS A 219 -12.37 33.99 -27.39
C LYS A 219 -12.72 33.33 -26.06
N GLU A 220 -13.09 32.05 -26.08
CA GLU A 220 -13.40 31.32 -24.85
C GLU A 220 -12.15 31.13 -23.98
N MET A 221 -11.02 30.76 -24.59
CA MET A 221 -9.74 30.68 -23.90
C MET A 221 -9.31 32.03 -23.32
N ALA A 222 -9.45 33.13 -24.07
CA ALA A 222 -9.15 34.46 -23.56
C ALA A 222 -10.02 34.81 -22.34
N LYS A 223 -11.30 34.41 -22.36
CA LYS A 223 -12.22 34.59 -21.23
C LYS A 223 -11.80 33.76 -20.01
N TRP A 224 -11.39 32.50 -20.20
CA TRP A 224 -10.94 31.64 -19.10
C TRP A 224 -9.64 32.16 -18.48
N VAL A 225 -8.69 32.60 -19.31
CA VAL A 225 -7.46 33.25 -18.85
C VAL A 225 -7.81 34.50 -18.03
N GLN A 226 -8.74 35.34 -18.51
CA GLN A 226 -9.15 36.53 -17.75
C GLN A 226 -9.82 36.19 -16.42
N MET A 227 -10.72 35.21 -16.39
CA MET A 227 -11.36 34.75 -15.14
C MET A 227 -10.35 34.22 -14.12
N GLU A 228 -9.34 33.47 -14.56
CA GLU A 228 -8.28 32.95 -13.67
C GLU A 228 -7.44 34.08 -13.07
N TRP A 229 -7.18 35.14 -13.84
CA TRP A 229 -6.47 36.32 -13.35
C TRP A 229 -7.33 37.09 -12.34
N GLU A 230 -8.62 37.30 -12.62
CA GLU A 230 -9.56 37.96 -11.71
C GLU A 230 -9.76 37.15 -10.41
N HIS A 231 -9.83 35.81 -10.47
CA HIS A 231 -9.91 34.96 -9.27
C HIS A 231 -8.62 34.95 -8.43
N SER A 232 -7.47 35.23 -9.03
CA SER A 232 -6.19 35.27 -8.32
C SER A 232 -5.93 36.58 -7.60
N ASP A 233 -6.63 37.66 -7.96
CA ASP A 233 -6.48 39.00 -7.39
C ASP A 233 -7.45 39.26 -6.21
N ASP A 234 -8.55 38.50 -6.12
CA ASP A 234 -9.56 38.59 -5.04
C ASP A 234 -9.24 37.71 -3.81
N SER A 235 -8.07 37.08 -3.76
CA SER A 235 -7.59 36.36 -2.57
C SER A 235 -6.77 37.27 -1.65
N ASP A 236 -7.26 38.48 -1.40
CA ASP A 236 -6.90 39.28 -0.21
C ASP A 236 -7.74 38.74 0.95
N ASP A 237 -7.28 37.62 1.53
CA ASP A 237 -7.78 37.17 2.83
C ASP A 237 -6.86 37.78 3.90
N ASP A 238 -7.44 38.74 4.63
CA ASP A 238 -6.93 39.33 5.85
C ASP A 238 -6.72 38.22 6.90
N ASP A 239 -5.56 37.56 6.87
CA ASP A 239 -5.08 36.73 7.98
C ASP A 239 -3.76 37.33 8.49
N ASP A 240 -3.92 38.46 9.18
CA ASP A 240 -2.93 38.99 10.11
C ASP A 240 -2.70 37.94 11.22
N GLU A 241 -1.42 37.69 11.51
CA GLU A 241 -0.92 37.06 12.74
C GLU A 241 -0.59 35.55 12.73
N LEU A 242 0.17 35.05 11.74
CA LEU A 242 1.13 33.97 12.00
C LEU A 242 2.45 34.14 11.21
N GLY A 243 3.46 34.68 11.90
CA GLY A 243 4.86 34.27 11.78
C GLY A 243 5.49 34.27 10.39
N ASN A 244 6.03 35.43 10.01
CA ASN A 244 7.15 35.66 9.09
C ASN A 244 7.96 34.41 8.66
N THR A 245 7.42 33.61 7.74
CA THR A 245 8.21 32.77 6.84
C THR A 245 8.10 33.37 5.47
N MET A 246 9.11 34.17 5.14
CA MET A 246 9.38 34.70 3.82
C MET A 246 9.67 33.54 2.85
N TYR A 247 8.66 32.76 2.47
CA TYR A 247 8.71 31.93 1.27
C TYR A 247 8.52 32.86 0.09
N GLY A 248 9.60 33.57 -0.25
CA GLY A 248 9.72 34.21 -1.53
C GLY A 248 9.34 33.18 -2.59
N HIS A 249 8.35 33.53 -3.40
CA HIS A 249 7.95 32.84 -4.61
C HIS A 249 9.18 32.65 -5.51
N GLN A 250 10.00 31.65 -5.21
CA GLN A 250 10.91 31.06 -6.16
C GLN A 250 10.05 30.22 -7.10
N ARG A 251 9.35 30.93 -7.99
CA ARG A 251 8.79 30.39 -9.22
C ARG A 251 9.88 29.50 -9.81
N SER A 252 9.58 28.21 -9.79
CA SER A 252 10.39 27.11 -10.26
C SER A 252 11.07 27.48 -11.57
N LYS A 253 12.38 27.77 -11.50
CA LYS A 253 13.27 27.95 -12.66
C LYS A 253 13.47 26.67 -13.49
N TRP A 254 12.68 25.64 -13.24
CA TRP A 254 12.86 24.30 -13.77
C TRP A 254 12.04 24.00 -15.01
N LEU A 255 11.11 24.87 -15.40
CA LEU A 255 10.35 24.70 -16.65
C LEU A 255 10.68 25.82 -17.64
N PRO A 256 11.16 25.49 -18.85
CA PRO A 256 11.38 26.49 -19.90
C PRO A 256 10.08 27.22 -20.21
N ARG A 257 10.14 28.56 -20.15
CA ARG A 257 8.98 29.47 -20.22
C ARG A 257 8.36 29.65 -21.62
N SER A 258 8.88 29.02 -22.66
CA SER A 258 8.30 29.14 -24.00
C SER A 258 8.52 27.87 -24.81
N LEU A 259 7.53 27.54 -25.65
CA LEU A 259 7.62 26.45 -26.62
C LEU A 259 8.80 26.68 -27.59
N GLU A 260 9.15 27.94 -27.87
CA GLU A 260 10.36 28.29 -28.62
C GLU A 260 11.66 27.82 -27.95
N LEU A 261 11.70 27.67 -26.62
CA LEU A 261 12.88 27.16 -25.90
C LEU A 261 12.98 25.63 -25.91
N LEU A 262 11.86 24.95 -26.17
CA LEU A 262 11.77 23.50 -26.31
C LEU A 262 12.03 23.04 -27.75
N PHE A 263 11.63 23.86 -28.74
CA PHE A 263 11.72 23.53 -30.17
C PHE A 263 12.68 24.40 -30.98
N GLY A 264 13.11 25.55 -30.46
CA GLY A 264 14.15 26.39 -31.05
C GLY A 264 15.52 25.81 -30.70
N GLY A 265 16.09 25.04 -31.64
CA GLY A 265 17.37 24.35 -31.48
C GLY A 265 18.43 25.21 -30.75
N ARG A 266 18.94 24.68 -29.64
CA ARG A 266 19.96 25.36 -28.84
C ARG A 266 21.22 25.55 -29.69
N LYS A 267 21.78 26.76 -29.68
CA LYS A 267 23.08 27.05 -30.29
C LYS A 267 24.16 26.34 -29.48
N GLU A 268 25.05 25.61 -30.15
CA GLU A 268 26.13 24.76 -29.57
C GLU A 268 27.00 25.46 -28.51
N THR A 269 27.06 26.79 -28.52
CA THR A 269 27.92 27.57 -27.62
C THR A 269 27.54 27.48 -26.14
N ASP A 270 26.30 27.13 -25.80
CA ASP A 270 25.81 27.07 -24.41
C ASP A 270 26.10 25.71 -23.74
N ILE A 271 26.34 24.67 -24.56
CA ILE A 271 26.67 23.30 -24.10
C ILE A 271 28.11 23.25 -23.59
N ASP A 272 29.03 23.92 -24.28
CA ASP A 272 30.45 24.00 -23.90
C ASP A 272 30.68 24.71 -22.55
N GLU A 273 29.86 25.71 -22.24
CA GLU A 273 29.99 26.45 -20.99
C GLU A 273 29.43 25.69 -19.78
N GLN A 274 28.38 24.87 -19.99
CA GLN A 274 27.90 23.91 -18.99
C GLN A 274 28.90 22.76 -18.77
N LEU A 275 29.52 22.23 -19.83
CA LEU A 275 30.58 21.22 -19.74
C LEU A 275 31.79 21.75 -18.96
N ARG A 276 32.23 22.98 -19.23
CA ARG A 276 33.33 23.63 -18.49
C ARG A 276 33.00 23.84 -17.00
N ARG A 277 31.75 24.12 -16.64
CA ARG A 277 31.31 24.20 -15.24
C ARG A 277 31.26 22.83 -14.55
N GLY A 278 30.93 21.77 -15.27
CA GLY A 278 31.03 20.38 -14.78
C GLY A 278 32.48 19.96 -14.51
N LEU A 279 33.38 20.25 -15.46
CA LEU A 279 34.81 19.92 -15.36
C LEU A 279 35.53 20.63 -14.20
N ARG A 280 35.15 21.86 -13.84
CA ARG A 280 35.74 22.57 -12.69
C ARG A 280 35.38 21.98 -11.33
N ARG A 281 34.33 21.13 -11.23
CA ARG A 281 33.99 20.40 -9.98
C ARG A 281 34.65 19.02 -9.91
N GLN A 282 35.41 18.63 -10.92
CA GLN A 282 36.02 17.31 -11.07
C GLN A 282 37.55 17.33 -10.98
N ALA A 283 38.14 18.32 -10.29
CA ALA A 283 39.53 18.24 -9.85
C ALA A 283 39.61 17.41 -8.56
N TYR A 284 39.18 16.15 -8.63
CA TYR A 284 39.65 15.13 -7.70
C TYR A 284 41.09 14.84 -8.07
N SER A 285 42.02 14.91 -7.11
CA SER A 285 43.40 14.49 -7.36
C SER A 285 43.38 13.03 -7.81
N GLU A 286 44.22 12.67 -8.79
CA GLU A 286 44.37 11.27 -9.21
C GLU A 286 44.68 10.35 -8.02
N GLU A 287 45.36 10.90 -7.00
CA GLU A 287 45.61 10.25 -5.71
C GLU A 287 44.33 9.91 -4.94
N ALA A 288 43.34 10.81 -4.88
CA ALA A 288 42.07 10.53 -4.21
C ALA A 288 41.26 9.45 -4.95
N ARG A 289 41.33 9.44 -6.29
CA ARG A 289 40.71 8.39 -7.11
C ARG A 289 41.44 7.04 -6.94
N LEU A 290 42.77 7.07 -6.81
CA LEU A 290 43.58 5.87 -6.59
C LEU A 290 43.33 5.29 -5.18
N MET A 291 43.22 6.15 -4.16
CA MET A 291 42.86 5.75 -2.80
C MET A 291 41.44 5.15 -2.72
N GLU A 292 40.49 5.69 -3.49
CA GLU A 292 39.14 5.12 -3.60
C GLU A 292 39.15 3.76 -4.34
N LEU A 293 39.99 3.59 -5.36
CA LEU A 293 40.15 2.30 -6.06
C LEU A 293 40.80 1.24 -5.17
N LEU A 294 41.85 1.59 -4.42
CA LEU A 294 42.54 0.67 -3.51
C LEU A 294 41.65 0.25 -2.33
N ALA A 295 40.86 1.17 -1.77
CA ALA A 295 39.89 0.83 -0.72
C ALA A 295 38.79 -0.11 -1.24
N ASN A 296 38.39 0.02 -2.52
CA ASN A 296 37.43 -0.89 -3.14
C ASN A 296 38.03 -2.27 -3.43
N GLU A 297 39.31 -2.38 -3.80
CA GLU A 297 39.98 -3.68 -4.04
C GLU A 297 40.16 -4.48 -2.75
N GLU A 298 40.55 -3.84 -1.63
CA GLU A 298 40.72 -4.52 -0.34
C GLU A 298 39.38 -5.02 0.24
N GLU A 299 38.26 -4.35 -0.08
CA GLU A 299 36.91 -4.81 0.30
C GLU A 299 36.33 -5.88 -0.65
N ASP A 300 36.89 -6.06 -1.85
CA ASP A 300 36.45 -7.04 -2.87
C ASP A 300 37.16 -8.41 -2.77
N GLU A 301 38.18 -8.57 -1.92
CA GLU A 301 38.80 -9.89 -1.68
C GLU A 301 37.82 -10.88 -0.99
N GLU A 302 36.74 -10.40 -0.38
CA GLU A 302 35.60 -11.21 0.11
C GLU A 302 34.41 -11.27 -0.87
N ARG A 303 34.62 -10.91 -2.14
CA ARG A 303 33.59 -11.03 -3.18
C ARG A 303 33.36 -12.51 -3.47
N ILE A 304 32.40 -13.10 -2.73
CA ILE A 304 31.73 -14.34 -3.10
C ILE A 304 31.37 -14.20 -4.57
N LEU A 305 31.95 -15.06 -5.41
CA LEU A 305 31.61 -15.18 -6.82
C LEU A 305 30.09 -15.25 -6.90
N ASP A 306 29.51 -14.30 -7.64
CA ASP A 306 28.09 -14.22 -7.91
C ASP A 306 27.71 -15.46 -8.72
N ASP A 307 27.35 -16.55 -8.02
CA ASP A 307 26.68 -17.72 -8.60
C ASP A 307 25.31 -17.26 -9.11
N GLY A 308 25.34 -16.66 -10.30
CA GLY A 308 24.18 -16.36 -11.10
C GLY A 308 23.52 -17.66 -11.54
N GLU A 309 22.74 -18.28 -10.66
CA GLU A 309 21.78 -19.30 -11.03
C GLU A 309 20.68 -19.37 -9.97
N LEU A 310 19.69 -18.49 -10.10
CA LEU A 310 18.37 -18.66 -9.48
C LEU A 310 17.31 -18.03 -10.40
N GLU A 311 17.39 -18.33 -11.69
CA GLU A 311 16.18 -18.39 -12.52
C GLU A 311 15.48 -19.70 -12.16
N GLY A 312 14.37 -19.59 -11.44
CA GLY A 312 13.52 -20.74 -11.15
C GLY A 312 12.99 -21.32 -12.46
N SER A 313 13.46 -22.51 -12.82
CA SER A 313 12.76 -23.39 -13.74
C SER A 313 11.44 -23.80 -13.09
N SER A 314 10.41 -23.02 -13.36
CA SER A 314 9.02 -23.43 -13.17
C SER A 314 8.65 -24.42 -14.28
N ASP A 315 9.25 -25.61 -14.24
CA ASP A 315 8.83 -26.73 -15.09
C ASP A 315 9.08 -28.04 -14.33
N ASP A 316 8.12 -28.40 -13.48
CA ASP A 316 7.96 -29.74 -12.90
C ASP A 316 6.49 -29.89 -12.49
N PHE A 317 5.61 -29.93 -13.49
CA PHE A 317 4.27 -30.50 -13.37
C PHE A 317 4.08 -31.59 -14.43
N GLU A 318 4.92 -32.62 -14.37
CA GLU A 318 4.64 -33.90 -15.01
C GLU A 318 4.15 -34.93 -13.97
N GLY A 319 2.85 -35.21 -14.05
CA GLY A 319 2.32 -36.56 -14.13
C GLY A 319 2.42 -37.46 -12.90
N TRP A 320 1.30 -37.59 -12.18
CA TRP A 320 0.95 -38.86 -11.54
C TRP A 320 -0.49 -39.21 -11.88
N SER A 321 -0.62 -40.37 -12.54
CA SER A 321 -1.87 -41.11 -12.79
C SER A 321 -2.51 -41.59 -11.50
#